data_AF-A0A527D712-F1
#
_entry.id   AF-A0A527D712-F1
#
_cell.length_a   1.000
_cell.length_b   1.000
_cell.length_c   1.000
_cell.angle_alpha   90.00
_cell.angle_beta   90.00
_cell.angle_gamma   90.00
#
_symmetry.space_group_name_H-M   'P 1'
#
loop_
_entity.id
_entity.type
_entity.pdbx_description
1 polymer ?
#
loop_
_entity_poly.entity_id
_entity_poly.type
_entity_poly.pdbx_seq_one_letter_code
_entity_poly.pdbx_strand_id
1 'polypeptide(L)' 'LMLPTIEATIRQRAMRAYRDVPVVPAQLGRHAGLVGAASLVLFDDGGTLAARKPVGPSTYPDTPLSKTGTV' A
#
# COMPACT_ATOMS: atom_id res chain seq x y z
N LEU A 1 9.58 2.25 17.25
CA LEU A 1 10.13 0.89 17.03
C LEU A 1 9.87 0.36 15.61
N MET A 2 8.65 0.45 15.05
CA MET A 2 8.41 -0.05 13.68
C MET A 2 8.81 0.89 12.53
N LEU A 3 8.94 2.20 12.78
CA LEU A 3 9.17 3.18 11.73
C LEU A 3 10.37 2.86 10.81
N PRO A 4 11.57 2.47 11.31
CA PRO A 4 12.71 2.16 10.44
C PRO A 4 12.46 0.96 9.52
N THR A 5 11.76 -0.06 10.00
CA THR A 5 11.42 -1.25 9.21
C THR A 5 10.38 -0.92 8.14
N ILE A 6 9.42 -0.06 8.45
CA ILE A 6 8.42 0.43 7.50
C ILE A 6 9.13 1.22 6.38
N GLU A 7 9.99 2.17 6.73
CA GLU A 7 10.76 2.97 5.76
C GLU A 7 11.63 2.11 4.84
N ALA A 8 12.33 1.12 5.40
CA ALA A 8 13.13 0.19 4.62
C ALA A 8 12.28 -0.62 3.63
N THR A 9 11.09 -1.06 4.08
CA THR A 9 10.14 -1.81 3.24
C THR A 9 9.61 -0.94 2.10
N ILE A 10 9.24 0.32 2.38
CA ILE A 10 8.78 1.27 1.37
C ILE A 10 9.88 1.49 0.32
N ARG A 11 11.13 1.77 0.75
CA ARG A 11 12.25 1.98 -0.17
C ARG A 11 12.51 0.77 -1.07
N GLN A 12 12.39 -0.44 -0.52
CA GLN A 12 12.66 -1.67 -1.25
C GLN A 12 11.53 -2.03 -2.22
N ARG A 13 10.26 -1.88 -1.81
CA ARG A 13 9.12 -2.52 -2.47
C ARG A 13 8.13 -1.56 -3.11
N ALA A 14 8.05 -0.30 -2.66
CA ALA A 14 7.11 0.64 -3.24
C ALA A 14 7.58 1.09 -4.63
N MET A 15 6.61 1.29 -5.53
CA MET A 15 6.85 1.96 -6.81
C MET A 15 7.43 3.36 -6.54
N ARG A 16 8.30 3.84 -7.45
CA ARG A 16 9.07 5.07 -7.26
C ARG A 16 8.20 6.27 -6.83
N ALA A 17 7.02 6.42 -7.43
CA ALA A 17 6.08 7.51 -7.14
C ALA A 17 5.59 7.56 -5.68
N TYR A 18 5.66 6.46 -4.95
CA TYR A 18 5.12 6.35 -3.58
C TYR A 18 6.20 6.27 -2.49
N ARG A 19 7.49 6.33 -2.86
CA ARG A 19 8.59 6.17 -1.90
C ARG A 19 8.78 7.36 -0.97
N ASP A 20 8.42 8.54 -1.46
CA ASP A 20 8.62 9.81 -0.75
C ASP A 20 7.38 10.24 0.04
N VAL A 21 6.34 9.40 0.08
CA VAL A 21 5.12 9.66 0.84
C VAL A 21 5.42 9.51 2.34
N PRO A 22 5.08 10.52 3.18
CA PRO A 22 5.40 10.50 4.60
C PRO A 22 4.62 9.40 5.34
N VAL A 23 5.31 8.67 6.22
CA VAL A 23 4.69 7.70 7.12
C VAL A 23 4.13 8.43 8.32
N VAL A 24 2.80 8.39 8.49
CA VAL A 24 2.11 9.06 9.59
C VAL A 24 1.74 8.03 10.67
N PRO A 25 2.05 8.29 11.96
CA PRO A 25 1.65 7.40 13.04
C PRO A 25 0.13 7.40 13.20
N ALA A 26 -0.47 6.21 13.33
CA ALA A 26 -1.88 6.11 13.63
C ALA A 26 -2.18 6.56 15.07
N GLN A 27 -3.21 7.40 15.26
CA GLN A 27 -3.64 7.90 16.57
C GLN A 27 -4.43 6.85 17.38
N LEU A 28 -3.98 5.59 17.37
CA LEU A 28 -4.62 4.46 18.04
C LEU A 28 -3.88 4.04 19.33
N GLY A 29 -2.75 4.70 19.63
CA GLY A 29 -1.92 4.44 20.80
C GLY A 29 -1.48 2.96 20.89
N ARG A 30 -1.35 2.46 22.12
CA ARG A 30 -0.86 1.09 22.38
C ARG A 30 -1.76 -0.03 21.86
N HIS A 31 -3.04 0.26 21.57
CA HIS A 31 -4.02 -0.74 21.13
C HIS A 31 -4.13 -0.83 19.61
N ALA A 32 -3.30 -0.08 18.85
CA ALA A 32 -3.34 -0.09 17.38
C ALA A 32 -3.29 -1.50 16.78
N GLY A 33 -2.49 -2.40 17.37
CA GLY A 33 -2.42 -3.80 16.94
C GLY A 33 -3.72 -4.57 17.16
N LEU A 34 -4.37 -4.37 18.32
CA LEU A 34 -5.64 -5.02 18.64
C LEU A 34 -6.77 -4.48 17.76
N VAL A 35 -6.85 -3.15 17.59
CA VAL A 35 -7.88 -2.53 16.74
C VAL A 35 -7.72 -2.99 15.29
N GLY A 36 -6.48 -3.04 14.77
CA GLY A 36 -6.22 -3.56 13.42
C GLY A 36 -6.63 -5.03 13.25
N ALA A 37 -6.30 -5.89 14.22
CA ALA A 37 -6.70 -7.29 14.19
C ALA A 37 -8.22 -7.46 14.31
N ALA A 38 -8.87 -6.72 15.20
CA ALA A 38 -10.32 -6.72 15.36
C ALA A 38 -11.02 -6.27 14.08
N SER A 39 -10.51 -5.25 13.39
CA SER A 39 -11.09 -4.81 12.11
C SER A 39 -11.07 -5.91 11.05
N LEU A 40 -10.00 -6.71 10.98
CA LEU A 40 -9.92 -7.83 10.05
C LEU A 40 -10.89 -8.96 10.40
N VAL A 41 -11.22 -9.17 11.67
CA VAL A 41 -12.12 -10.25 12.09
C VAL A 41 -13.59 -9.81 12.01
N LEU A 42 -13.87 -8.56 12.37
CA LEU A 42 -15.23 -8.04 12.50
C LEU A 42 -15.81 -7.52 11.18
N PHE A 43 -14.96 -7.09 10.24
CA PHE A 43 -15.36 -6.57 8.93
C PHE A 43 -14.89 -7.45 7.76
N ASP A 44 -14.49 -8.70 8.03
CA ASP A 44 -14.39 -9.70 6.96
C ASP A 44 -15.81 -10.13 6.58
N ASP A 45 -16.37 -9.50 5.55
CA ASP A 45 -17.69 -9.83 4.96
C ASP A 45 -17.68 -11.19 4.22
N GLY A 46 -17.03 -12.21 4.78
CA GLY A 46 -17.02 -13.57 4.24
C GLY A 46 -16.31 -13.66 2.88
N GLY A 47 -15.14 -13.03 2.76
CA GLY A 47 -14.48 -12.85 1.47
C GLY A 47 -12.98 -12.88 1.54
N THR A 48 -12.41 -13.86 2.24
CA THR A 48 -11.13 -14.55 1.99
C THR A 48 -9.95 -13.74 1.37
N LEU A 49 -8.75 -14.08 1.82
CA LEU A 49 -7.53 -14.04 0.99
C LEU A 49 -7.67 -14.81 -0.37
N ALA A 50 -8.81 -15.45 -0.64
CA ALA A 50 -9.22 -16.13 -1.87
C ALA A 50 -10.19 -15.31 -2.75
N ALA A 51 -10.76 -14.20 -2.27
CA ALA A 51 -11.54 -13.24 -3.04
C ALA A 51 -10.69 -11.99 -3.27
N ARG A 52 -9.47 -12.19 -3.80
CA ARG A 52 -8.87 -11.19 -4.66
C ARG A 52 -9.89 -10.92 -5.76
N LYS A 53 -10.69 -9.85 -5.64
CA LYS A 53 -11.31 -9.25 -6.80
C LYS A 53 -10.17 -9.05 -7.80
N PRO A 54 -10.28 -9.53 -9.05
CA PRO A 54 -9.27 -9.21 -10.04
C PRO A 54 -9.12 -7.70 -10.01
N VAL A 55 -7.91 -7.22 -9.73
CA VAL A 55 -7.57 -5.83 -10.00
C VAL A 55 -8.03 -5.61 -11.43
N GLY A 56 -8.99 -4.72 -11.61
CA GLY A 56 -9.46 -4.35 -12.94
C GLY A 56 -8.25 -3.94 -13.79
N PRO A 57 -8.36 -3.99 -15.13
CA PRO A 57 -7.25 -3.62 -15.99
C PRO A 57 -6.67 -2.29 -15.51
N SER A 58 -5.36 -2.27 -15.34
CA SER A 58 -4.65 -1.07 -14.92
C SER A 58 -5.11 0.09 -15.80
N THR A 59 -5.72 1.11 -15.21
CA THR A 59 -6.01 2.37 -15.92
C THR A 59 -4.74 3.18 -16.15
N TYR A 60 -3.60 2.72 -15.60
CA TYR A 60 -2.30 3.25 -15.95
C TYR A 60 -2.03 2.91 -17.42
N PRO A 61 -1.76 3.91 -18.28
CA PRO A 61 -1.47 3.66 -19.68
C PRO A 61 -0.22 2.79 -19.80
N ASP A 62 -0.33 1.65 -20.48
CA ASP A 62 0.79 0.77 -20.87
C ASP A 62 1.75 1.41 -21.89
N THR A 63 1.53 2.69 -22.21
CA THR A 63 2.37 3.40 -23.16
C THR A 63 3.75 3.55 -22.52
N PRO A 64 4.83 2.99 -23.11
CA PRO A 64 6.16 3.38 -22.70
C PRO A 64 6.22 4.90 -22.83
N LEU A 65 6.69 5.58 -21.77
CA LEU A 65 6.93 7.01 -21.79
C LEU A 65 8.00 7.25 -22.85
N SER A 66 7.55 7.36 -24.11
CA SER A 66 8.44 7.47 -25.26
C SER A 66 9.15 8.80 -25.11
N LYS A 67 10.48 8.74 -25.10
CA LYS A 67 11.32 9.93 -25.24
C LYS A 67 10.94 10.61 -26.55
N THR A 68 10.10 11.63 -26.47
CA THR A 68 9.98 12.63 -27.53
C THR A 68 10.50 13.94 -26.97
N GLY A 69 11.81 13.96 -26.73
CA GLY A 69 12.59 15.19 -26.81
C GLY A 69 12.95 15.37 -28.28
N THR A 70 12.15 16.15 -28.99
CA THR A 70 12.48 16.65 -30.32
C THR A 70 13.62 17.66 -30.18
N VAL A 71 14.73 17.38 -30.85
CA VAL A 71 15.76 18.38 -31.22
C VAL A 71 15.28 19.06 -32.49
#